data_AF-A0A2N6ER72-F1
#
_entry.id   AF-A0A2N6ER72-F1
#
_cell.length_a   1.000
_cell.length_b   1.000
_cell.length_c   1.000
_cell.angle_alpha   90.00
_cell.angle_beta   90.00
_cell.angle_gamma   90.00
#
_symmetry.space_group_name_H-M   'P 1'
#
loop_
_entity.id
_entity.type
_entity.pdbx_description
1 polymer ?
#
loop_
_entity_poly.entity_id
_entity_poly.type
_entity_poly.pdbx_seq_one_letter_code
_entity_poly.pdbx_strand_id
1 'polypeptide(L)'
;MTVLCLRNNRRSFQLLIILVVLVSSVFNAVSVTSAVAAERTINQNDVHHSIDQYLETAESRLQHVDYTFQPFAEIDAFTLPEGRLQVDVLPAVKGIAGSRHFTVIYRVDGRTVKSVTVRGKLLVQSDVVVAQRALKRGTLVGAGDVSLERLDVSRIREPIFSLDQVVGKLVVRNVRVGQAVEQKNIEMPPVVAKGGFVKIVARRGGMLLTAVGIALEDGKMGDVIRVQNNSSKKNVMAQVVGPDQVEVEF
;
A
#
# COMPACT_ATOMS: atom_id res chain seq x y z
N MET A 1 -15.05 12.74 -69.29
CA MET A 1 -16.21 13.05 -70.16
C MET A 1 -17.47 12.75 -69.34
N THR A 2 -18.23 13.76 -68.90
CA THR A 2 -19.47 14.25 -69.55
C THR A 2 -20.50 13.11 -69.68
N VAL A 3 -21.78 13.17 -69.28
CA VAL A 3 -22.70 14.16 -68.71
C VAL A 3 -24.07 13.41 -68.61
N LEU A 4 -24.96 13.86 -67.73
CA LEU A 4 -26.44 13.68 -67.71
C LEU A 4 -27.07 12.30 -68.03
N CYS A 5 -28.01 11.86 -67.18
CA CYS A 5 -29.40 11.70 -67.64
C CYS A 5 -30.42 11.70 -66.49
N LEU A 6 -31.47 12.51 -66.70
CA LEU A 6 -32.65 12.70 -65.85
C LEU A 6 -33.67 11.55 -65.96
N ARG A 7 -34.45 11.33 -64.89
CA ARG A 7 -35.87 10.91 -64.92
C ARG A 7 -36.49 11.13 -63.54
N ASN A 8 -37.17 12.23 -63.22
CA ASN A 8 -38.50 12.72 -63.63
C ASN A 8 -39.63 11.67 -63.50
N ASN A 9 -40.49 11.81 -62.47
CA ASN A 9 -41.98 11.85 -62.52
C ASN A 9 -42.54 11.98 -61.08
N ARG A 10 -42.85 13.16 -60.53
CA ARG A 10 -44.14 13.88 -60.58
C ARG A 10 -45.40 13.02 -60.36
N ARG A 11 -46.09 13.26 -59.24
CA ARG A 11 -47.54 13.56 -59.05
C ARG A 11 -47.72 14.08 -57.60
N SER A 12 -48.53 15.05 -57.20
CA SER A 12 -49.40 16.09 -57.80
C SER A 12 -49.91 16.92 -56.60
N PHE A 13 -49.72 18.24 -56.59
CA PHE A 13 -50.77 19.29 -56.56
C PHE A 13 -51.70 19.37 -55.32
N GLN A 14 -51.62 20.47 -54.56
CA GLN A 14 -52.60 21.58 -54.61
C GLN A 14 -52.31 22.74 -53.61
N LEU A 15 -52.31 23.96 -54.18
CA LEU A 15 -52.75 25.31 -53.71
C LEU A 15 -52.44 25.80 -52.27
N LEU A 16 -51.69 26.90 -52.10
CA LEU A 16 -52.05 28.34 -52.19
C LEU A 16 -52.68 28.89 -50.90
N ILE A 17 -51.98 29.79 -50.18
CA ILE A 17 -52.44 31.13 -49.72
C ILE A 17 -51.45 31.71 -48.69
N ILE A 18 -51.12 32.98 -48.92
CA ILE A 18 -50.24 33.87 -48.14
C ILE A 18 -50.98 34.36 -46.89
N LEU A 19 -50.33 34.31 -45.72
CA LEU A 19 -50.64 35.23 -44.61
C LEU A 19 -49.37 35.49 -43.77
N VAL A 20 -48.76 36.64 -44.00
CA VAL A 20 -47.74 37.22 -43.12
C VAL A 20 -48.46 37.80 -41.92
N VAL A 21 -48.26 37.23 -40.73
CA VAL A 21 -48.61 37.86 -39.46
C VAL A 21 -47.33 37.97 -38.62
N LEU A 22 -46.88 39.23 -38.49
CA LEU A 22 -45.87 39.67 -37.53
C LEU A 22 -46.37 39.36 -36.12
N VAL A 23 -45.91 38.26 -35.53
CA VAL A 23 -46.00 38.07 -34.08
C VAL A 23 -44.73 38.67 -33.49
N SER A 24 -44.87 39.91 -33.03
CA SER A 24 -43.89 40.59 -32.19
C SER A 24 -43.58 39.70 -30.99
N SER A 25 -42.30 39.38 -30.86
CA SER A 25 -41.70 38.65 -29.75
C SER A 25 -42.00 39.35 -28.43
N VAL A 26 -43.01 38.86 -27.71
CA VAL A 26 -43.12 39.07 -26.27
C VAL A 26 -42.01 38.22 -25.64
N PHE A 27 -40.86 38.85 -25.44
CA PHE A 27 -39.83 38.34 -24.55
C PHE A 27 -40.46 38.25 -23.16
N ASN A 28 -40.97 37.07 -22.81
CA ASN A 28 -41.27 36.75 -21.42
C ASN A 28 -39.92 36.83 -20.70
N ALA A 29 -39.73 37.92 -19.95
CA ALA A 29 -38.69 38.00 -18.94
C ALA A 29 -39.03 36.93 -17.89
N VAL A 30 -38.48 35.73 -18.08
CA VAL A 30 -38.38 34.75 -17.01
C VAL A 30 -37.47 35.41 -15.98
N SER A 31 -38.06 35.98 -14.94
CA SER A 31 -37.33 36.28 -13.71
C SER A 31 -36.81 34.94 -13.20
N VAL A 32 -35.57 34.61 -13.54
CA VAL A 32 -34.80 33.61 -12.82
C VAL A 32 -34.64 34.19 -11.43
N THR A 33 -35.58 33.85 -10.56
CA THR A 33 -35.42 34.05 -9.12
C THR A 33 -34.21 33.20 -8.78
N SER A 34 -33.06 33.85 -8.63
CA SER A 34 -31.90 33.23 -7.99
C SER A 34 -32.37 32.85 -6.59
N ALA A 35 -32.72 31.59 -6.40
CA ALA A 35 -32.77 31.04 -5.06
C ALA A 35 -31.34 31.20 -4.51
N VAL A 36 -31.19 32.15 -3.61
CA VAL A 36 -30.02 32.31 -2.74
C VAL A 36 -29.91 30.99 -1.99
N ALA A 37 -28.99 30.13 -2.44
CA ALA A 37 -28.78 28.78 -1.97
C ALA A 37 -28.01 28.80 -0.64
N ALA A 38 -28.69 29.26 0.40
CA ALA A 38 -28.33 29.26 1.82
C ALA A 38 -26.85 29.00 2.17
N GLU A 39 -26.22 30.02 2.75
CA GLU A 39 -25.01 29.92 3.58
C GLU A 39 -24.90 28.56 4.30
N ARG A 40 -23.80 27.83 4.05
CA ARG A 40 -23.60 26.48 4.62
C ARG A 40 -22.83 26.60 5.91
N THR A 41 -23.45 26.18 7.02
CA THR A 41 -22.75 26.07 8.31
C THR A 41 -21.95 24.76 8.36
N ILE A 42 -20.68 24.86 8.71
CA ILE A 42 -19.78 23.74 8.97
C ILE A 42 -19.53 23.67 10.47
N ASN A 43 -19.75 22.50 11.07
CA ASN A 43 -19.50 22.24 12.48
C ASN A 43 -18.33 21.27 12.67
N GLN A 44 -18.04 20.92 13.92
CA GLN A 44 -16.96 19.99 14.28
C GLN A 44 -17.10 18.61 13.63
N ASN A 45 -18.31 18.05 13.55
CA ASN A 45 -18.54 16.73 12.97
C ASN A 45 -18.23 16.73 11.46
N ASP A 46 -18.53 17.81 10.75
CA ASP A 46 -18.19 17.95 9.33
C ASP A 46 -16.66 17.96 9.11
N VAL A 47 -15.92 18.65 9.98
CA VAL A 47 -14.45 18.69 9.92
C VAL A 47 -13.86 17.32 10.24
N HIS A 48 -14.35 16.65 11.29
CA HIS A 48 -13.91 15.30 11.67
C HIS A 48 -14.19 14.30 10.55
N HIS A 49 -15.41 14.31 10.00
CA HIS A 49 -15.79 13.45 8.90
C HIS A 49 -14.90 13.64 7.66
N SER A 50 -14.50 14.89 7.37
CA SER A 50 -13.56 15.18 6.27
C SER A 50 -12.19 14.54 6.51
N ILE A 51 -11.69 14.57 7.76
CA ILE A 51 -10.41 13.94 8.13
C ILE A 51 -10.54 12.42 8.08
N ASP A 52 -11.62 11.85 8.62
CA ASP A 52 -11.85 10.40 8.63
C ASP A 52 -11.93 9.84 7.20
N GLN A 53 -12.69 10.50 6.31
CA GLN A 53 -12.78 10.12 4.90
C GLN A 53 -11.41 10.18 4.19
N TYR A 54 -10.57 11.17 4.53
CA TYR A 54 -9.20 11.25 4.02
C TYR A 54 -8.35 10.07 4.51
N LEU A 55 -8.48 9.70 5.78
CA LEU A 55 -7.74 8.58 6.38
C LEU A 55 -8.20 7.23 5.80
N GLU A 56 -9.50 6.98 5.67
CA GLU A 56 -10.03 5.77 5.02
C GLU A 56 -9.50 5.61 3.58
N THR A 57 -9.45 6.73 2.84
CA THR A 57 -8.87 6.74 1.49
C THR A 57 -7.38 6.36 1.52
N ALA A 58 -6.65 6.79 2.56
CA ALA A 58 -5.24 6.43 2.75
C ALA A 58 -5.04 4.96 3.18
N GLU A 59 -5.89 4.43 4.06
CA GLU A 59 -5.90 3.02 4.49
C GLU A 59 -6.10 2.09 3.29
N SER A 60 -7.05 2.40 2.41
CA SER A 60 -7.32 1.58 1.22
C SER A 60 -6.10 1.39 0.31
N ARG A 61 -5.12 2.32 0.37
CA ARG A 61 -3.86 2.25 -0.38
C ARG A 61 -2.77 1.46 0.35
N LEU A 62 -2.81 1.43 1.68
CA LEU A 62 -1.79 0.83 2.53
C LEU A 62 -2.37 -0.40 3.25
N GLN A 63 -2.10 -1.59 2.71
CA GLN A 63 -2.59 -2.84 3.31
C GLN A 63 -2.08 -2.99 4.76
N HIS A 64 -2.98 -3.44 5.64
CA HIS A 64 -2.72 -3.78 7.05
C HIS A 64 -2.52 -2.60 8.01
N VAL A 65 -2.83 -1.35 7.66
CA VAL A 65 -2.66 -0.21 8.58
C VAL A 65 -3.95 0.58 8.73
N ASP A 66 -4.39 0.73 9.98
CA ASP A 66 -5.57 1.50 10.34
C ASP A 66 -5.14 2.79 11.05
N TYR A 67 -5.69 3.91 10.61
CA TYR A 67 -5.41 5.25 11.09
C TYR A 67 -6.58 5.76 11.92
N THR A 68 -6.34 6.08 13.18
CA THR A 68 -7.35 6.74 14.04
C THR A 68 -6.83 8.08 14.51
N PHE A 69 -7.50 9.17 14.13
CA PHE A 69 -7.14 10.51 14.58
C PHE A 69 -7.97 10.93 15.79
N GLN A 70 -7.31 11.42 16.83
CA GLN A 70 -7.92 11.89 18.08
C GLN A 70 -7.63 13.38 18.25
N PRO A 71 -8.58 14.26 17.89
CA PRO A 71 -8.46 15.71 18.07
C PRO A 71 -8.31 16.10 19.54
N PHE A 72 -7.55 17.17 19.83
CA PHE A 72 -7.35 17.67 21.20
C PHE A 72 -8.26 18.83 21.58
N ALA A 73 -8.87 19.49 20.61
CA ALA A 73 -9.66 20.70 20.82
C ALA A 73 -10.95 20.64 20.01
N GLU A 74 -11.99 21.28 20.54
CA GLU A 74 -13.23 21.52 19.82
C GLU A 74 -13.02 22.57 18.72
N ILE A 75 -13.88 22.51 17.70
CA ILE A 75 -13.81 23.39 16.54
C ILE A 75 -15.08 24.21 16.49
N ASP A 76 -14.93 25.53 16.59
CA ASP A 76 -16.04 26.46 16.46
C ASP A 76 -16.70 26.33 15.10
N ALA A 77 -18.04 26.35 15.09
CA ALA A 77 -18.79 26.34 13.85
C ALA A 77 -18.53 27.62 13.04
N PHE A 78 -18.49 27.49 11.72
CA PHE A 78 -18.31 28.62 10.82
C PHE A 78 -19.17 28.46 9.57
N THR A 79 -19.48 29.60 8.96
CA THR A 79 -20.31 29.64 7.76
C THR A 79 -19.43 29.79 6.51
N LEU A 80 -19.78 29.06 5.46
CA LEU A 80 -19.19 29.15 4.14
C LEU A 80 -20.16 29.84 3.17
N PRO A 81 -19.63 30.64 2.23
CA PRO A 81 -20.44 31.20 1.16
C PRO A 81 -20.96 30.09 0.24
N GLU A 82 -22.02 30.41 -0.49
CA GLU A 82 -22.61 29.51 -1.47
C GLU A 82 -21.69 29.27 -2.66
N GLY A 83 -21.85 28.10 -3.29
CA GLY A 83 -21.13 27.73 -4.51
C GLY A 83 -20.68 26.27 -4.48
N ARG A 84 -19.85 25.90 -5.45
CA ARG A 84 -19.30 24.53 -5.53
C ARG A 84 -18.24 24.34 -4.45
N LEU A 85 -18.59 23.63 -3.39
CA LEU A 85 -17.68 23.29 -2.30
C LEU A 85 -16.72 22.17 -2.72
N GLN A 86 -15.43 22.41 -2.49
CA GLN A 86 -14.37 21.42 -2.51
C GLN A 86 -13.65 21.44 -1.16
N VAL A 87 -13.41 20.26 -0.59
CA VAL A 87 -12.71 20.09 0.68
C VAL A 87 -11.44 19.30 0.43
N ASP A 88 -10.30 19.89 0.75
CA ASP A 88 -9.01 19.21 0.69
C ASP A 88 -8.46 19.05 2.10
N VAL A 89 -8.00 17.84 2.43
CA VAL A 89 -7.36 17.54 3.72
C VAL A 89 -5.87 17.30 3.48
N LEU A 90 -5.04 18.03 4.23
CA LEU A 90 -3.59 17.94 4.16
C LEU A 90 -3.01 17.44 5.49
N PRO A 91 -2.22 16.34 5.48
CA PRO A 91 -1.49 15.90 6.67
C PRO A 91 -0.31 16.83 6.93
N ALA A 92 0.15 16.88 8.19
CA ALA A 92 1.37 17.60 8.56
C ALA A 92 2.64 17.05 7.88
N VAL A 93 2.65 15.76 7.52
CA VAL A 93 3.76 15.09 6.84
C VAL A 93 3.27 14.23 5.68
N LYS A 94 4.08 14.11 4.62
CA LYS A 94 3.72 13.35 3.40
C LYS A 94 3.35 11.88 3.64
N GLY A 95 3.93 11.26 4.67
CA GLY A 95 3.71 9.85 5.01
C GLY A 95 2.46 9.58 5.85
N ILE A 96 1.69 10.61 6.23
CA ILE A 96 0.53 10.56 7.14
C ILE A 96 0.90 10.07 8.55
N ALA A 97 1.51 8.89 8.69
CA ALA A 97 2.12 8.39 9.90
C ALA A 97 3.06 9.43 10.55
N GLY A 98 2.79 9.77 11.81
CA GLY A 98 3.49 10.82 12.54
C GLY A 98 2.91 12.24 12.40
N SER A 99 1.82 12.41 11.63
CA SER A 99 1.08 13.67 11.60
C SER A 99 0.48 13.98 12.96
N ARG A 100 0.73 15.19 13.44
CA ARG A 100 0.21 15.73 14.72
C ARG A 100 -0.95 16.70 14.53
N HIS A 101 -1.24 17.03 13.29
CA HIS A 101 -2.36 17.85 12.89
C HIS A 101 -2.71 17.58 11.43
N PHE A 102 -3.93 17.93 11.08
CA PHE A 102 -4.42 17.97 9.71
C PHE A 102 -4.95 19.37 9.43
N THR A 103 -4.74 19.84 8.20
CA THR A 103 -5.29 21.10 7.73
C THR A 103 -6.40 20.81 6.73
N VAL A 104 -7.61 21.23 7.05
CA VAL A 104 -8.80 21.11 6.20
C VAL A 104 -9.01 22.45 5.50
N ILE A 105 -8.92 22.43 4.18
CA ILE A 105 -9.03 23.61 3.32
C ILE A 105 -10.37 23.55 2.60
N TYR A 106 -11.23 24.52 2.87
CA TYR A 106 -12.51 24.69 2.21
C TYR A 106 -12.36 25.67 1.04
N ARG A 107 -12.69 25.21 -0.16
CA ARG A 107 -12.72 26.03 -1.39
C ARG A 107 -14.14 26.13 -1.92
N VAL A 108 -14.56 27.32 -2.29
CA VAL A 108 -15.84 27.57 -2.96
C VAL A 108 -15.53 28.21 -4.31
N ASP A 109 -16.05 27.61 -5.38
CA ASP A 109 -15.80 28.02 -6.76
C ASP A 109 -14.29 28.18 -7.08
N GLY A 110 -13.49 27.25 -6.54
CA GLY A 110 -12.04 27.19 -6.73
C GLY A 110 -11.21 28.15 -5.86
N ARG A 111 -11.86 29.01 -5.05
CA ARG A 111 -11.17 29.95 -4.15
C ARG A 111 -11.18 29.44 -2.72
N THR A 112 -10.04 29.50 -2.02
CA THR A 112 -9.97 29.17 -0.59
C THR A 112 -10.73 30.20 0.22
N VAL A 113 -11.75 29.75 0.94
CA VAL A 113 -12.63 30.60 1.77
C VAL A 113 -12.37 30.40 3.27
N LYS A 114 -11.94 29.20 3.67
CA LYS A 114 -11.58 28.90 5.06
C LYS A 114 -10.49 27.82 5.11
N SER A 115 -9.62 27.92 6.11
CA SER A 115 -8.64 26.89 6.46
C SER A 115 -8.72 26.63 7.95
N VAL A 116 -8.82 25.35 8.33
CA VAL A 116 -8.92 24.91 9.72
C VAL A 116 -7.80 23.91 9.99
N THR A 117 -6.96 24.20 10.97
CA THR A 117 -5.91 23.26 11.42
C THR A 117 -6.37 22.55 12.69
N VAL A 118 -6.58 21.24 12.60
CA VAL A 118 -7.00 20.40 13.71
C VAL A 118 -5.79 19.69 14.28
N ARG A 119 -5.43 19.98 15.54
CA ARG A 119 -4.33 19.30 16.24
C ARG A 119 -4.86 18.08 16.98
N GLY A 120 -4.08 17.01 16.99
CA GLY A 120 -4.49 15.76 17.60
C GLY A 120 -3.41 14.69 17.60
N LYS A 121 -3.76 13.52 18.14
CA LYS A 121 -2.92 12.33 18.11
C LYS A 121 -3.40 11.41 16.98
N LEU A 122 -2.50 11.08 16.07
CA LEU A 122 -2.74 10.01 15.10
C LEU A 122 -2.22 8.69 15.67
N LEU A 123 -3.12 7.75 15.87
CA LEU A 123 -2.79 6.35 16.16
C LEU A 123 -2.68 5.61 14.83
N VAL A 124 -1.59 4.85 14.67
CA VAL A 124 -1.34 4.03 13.49
C VAL A 124 -1.32 2.60 13.97
N GLN A 125 -2.43 1.88 13.83
CA GLN A 125 -2.60 0.55 14.39
C GLN A 125 -2.55 -0.52 13.31
N SER A 126 -1.97 -1.67 13.64
CA SER A 126 -1.88 -2.79 12.73
C SER A 126 -1.75 -4.09 13.53
N ASP A 127 -2.25 -5.18 12.95
CA ASP A 127 -1.96 -6.52 13.44
C ASP A 127 -0.55 -6.91 13.01
N VAL A 128 0.34 -7.04 13.98
CA VAL A 128 1.76 -7.35 13.76
C VAL A 128 2.18 -8.56 14.56
N VAL A 129 3.21 -9.24 14.09
CA VAL A 129 3.78 -10.39 14.79
C VAL A 129 4.55 -9.92 16.02
N VAL A 130 4.16 -10.42 17.19
CA VAL A 130 4.75 -10.12 18.50
C VAL A 130 5.32 -11.37 19.13
N ALA A 131 6.48 -11.24 19.78
CA ALA A 131 7.13 -12.35 20.46
C ALA A 131 6.46 -12.66 21.80
N GLN A 132 5.99 -13.89 21.97
CA GLN A 132 5.35 -14.40 23.19
C GLN A 132 6.36 -14.82 24.27
N ARG A 133 7.64 -14.91 23.91
CA ARG A 133 8.76 -15.10 24.84
C ARG A 133 10.00 -14.39 24.34
N ALA A 134 11.04 -14.32 25.16
CA ALA A 134 12.33 -13.81 24.71
C ALA A 134 12.93 -14.73 23.63
N LEU A 135 13.23 -14.16 22.46
CA LEU A 135 13.88 -14.84 21.34
C LEU A 135 15.34 -14.38 21.25
N LYS A 136 16.27 -15.29 21.49
CA LYS A 136 17.71 -14.99 21.44
C LYS A 136 18.25 -15.23 20.03
N ARG A 137 19.32 -14.52 19.67
CA ARG A 137 20.07 -14.79 18.44
C ARG A 137 20.42 -16.28 18.33
N GLY A 138 20.22 -16.85 17.14
CA GLY A 138 20.40 -18.27 16.83
C GLY A 138 19.16 -19.14 17.12
N THR A 139 18.08 -18.57 17.67
CA THR A 139 16.83 -19.33 17.89
C THR A 139 16.09 -19.49 16.56
N LEU A 140 15.61 -20.69 16.27
CA LEU A 140 14.62 -20.92 15.21
C LEU A 140 13.23 -20.58 15.75
N VAL A 141 12.49 -19.70 15.08
CA VAL A 141 11.17 -19.26 15.54
C VAL A 141 10.13 -20.35 15.30
N GLY A 142 9.51 -20.84 16.37
CA GLY A 142 8.37 -21.76 16.31
C GLY A 142 7.01 -21.02 16.27
N ALA A 143 5.95 -21.75 15.94
CA ALA A 143 4.59 -21.19 15.89
C ALA A 143 4.07 -20.70 17.26
N GLY A 144 4.51 -21.32 18.37
CA GLY A 144 4.14 -20.90 19.73
C GLY A 144 5.00 -19.76 20.30
N ASP A 145 6.02 -19.32 19.57
CA ASP A 145 6.94 -18.27 20.01
C ASP A 145 6.41 -16.86 19.71
N VAL A 146 5.42 -16.77 18.82
CA VAL A 146 4.92 -15.54 18.24
C VAL A 146 3.41 -15.60 18.06
N SER A 147 2.75 -14.46 18.07
CA SER A 147 1.32 -14.32 17.72
C SER A 147 1.08 -13.00 17.00
N LEU A 148 -0.10 -12.84 16.40
CA LEU A 148 -0.55 -11.54 15.90
C LEU A 148 -1.18 -10.76 17.05
N GLU A 149 -0.73 -9.53 17.24
CA GLU A 149 -1.31 -8.58 18.19
C GLU A 149 -1.47 -7.21 17.54
N ARG A 150 -2.54 -6.51 17.93
CA ARG A 150 -2.85 -5.18 17.44
C ARG A 150 -2.09 -4.11 18.21
N LEU A 151 -1.11 -3.48 17.56
CA LEU A 151 -0.23 -2.49 18.21
C LEU A 151 -0.15 -1.18 17.42
N ASP A 152 0.29 -0.12 18.12
CA ASP A 152 0.68 1.13 17.48
C ASP A 152 2.02 0.94 16.76
N VAL A 153 1.98 0.93 15.43
CA VAL A 153 3.13 0.72 14.54
C VAL A 153 3.80 2.02 14.10
N SER A 154 3.39 3.18 14.63
CA SER A 154 3.95 4.49 14.26
C SER A 154 5.47 4.61 14.45
N ARG A 155 6.05 3.80 15.33
CA ARG A 155 7.50 3.76 15.64
C ARG A 155 8.20 2.49 15.15
N ILE A 156 7.47 1.56 14.55
CA ILE A 156 8.02 0.30 14.07
C ILE A 156 8.35 0.47 12.59
N ARG A 157 9.62 0.25 12.22
CA ARG A 157 10.11 0.60 10.89
C ARG A 157 9.72 -0.42 9.83
N GLU A 158 9.93 -1.70 10.15
CA GLU A 158 9.67 -2.82 9.24
C GLU A 158 8.93 -3.93 10.01
N PRO A 159 7.67 -3.68 10.44
CA PRO A 159 6.87 -4.69 11.11
C PRO A 159 6.56 -5.86 10.17
N ILE A 160 6.35 -7.02 10.75
CA ILE A 160 5.89 -8.20 10.03
C ILE A 160 4.42 -8.42 10.34
N PHE A 161 3.60 -8.62 9.31
CA PHE A 161 2.13 -8.64 9.42
C PHE A 161 1.53 -10.05 9.44
N SER A 162 2.34 -11.10 9.27
CA SER A 162 1.84 -12.47 9.21
C SER A 162 2.84 -13.48 9.76
N LEU A 163 2.33 -14.53 10.41
CA LEU A 163 3.12 -15.53 11.13
C LEU A 163 3.99 -16.39 10.19
N ASP A 164 3.50 -16.69 8.98
CA ASP A 164 4.22 -17.41 7.94
C ASP A 164 5.53 -16.73 7.52
N GLN A 165 5.59 -15.39 7.66
CA GLN A 165 6.80 -14.62 7.40
C GLN A 165 7.83 -14.73 8.52
N VAL A 166 7.52 -15.35 9.67
CA VAL A 166 8.43 -15.44 10.83
C VAL A 166 8.72 -16.88 11.23
N VAL A 167 7.70 -17.74 11.24
CA VAL A 167 7.84 -19.13 11.64
C VAL A 167 8.82 -19.86 10.73
N GLY A 168 9.76 -20.61 11.31
CA GLY A 168 10.84 -21.29 10.60
C GLY A 168 12.03 -20.40 10.23
N LYS A 169 12.01 -19.10 10.56
CA LYS A 169 13.17 -18.22 10.39
C LYS A 169 14.10 -18.26 11.59
N LEU A 170 15.36 -17.91 11.36
CA LEU A 170 16.41 -17.81 12.37
C LEU A 170 16.49 -16.38 12.91
N VAL A 171 16.55 -16.23 14.23
CA VAL A 171 16.70 -14.92 14.89
C VAL A 171 18.15 -14.46 14.79
N VAL A 172 18.38 -13.29 14.20
CA VAL A 172 19.71 -12.67 14.07
C VAL A 172 19.96 -11.56 15.09
N ARG A 173 18.89 -11.01 15.66
CA ARG A 173 18.94 -10.00 16.73
C ARG A 173 17.92 -10.35 17.80
N ASN A 174 18.33 -10.25 19.06
CA ASN A 174 17.47 -10.58 20.20
C ASN A 174 16.16 -9.77 20.15
N VAL A 175 15.04 -10.45 20.41
CA VAL A 175 13.69 -9.87 20.52
C VAL A 175 13.18 -10.15 21.94
N ARG A 176 12.70 -9.12 22.62
CA ARG A 176 12.12 -9.27 23.96
C ARG A 176 10.68 -9.79 23.87
N VAL A 177 10.20 -10.40 24.94
CA VAL A 177 8.76 -10.72 25.08
C VAL A 177 7.93 -9.43 24.97
N GLY A 178 6.78 -9.52 24.27
CA GLY A 178 5.88 -8.38 24.01
C GLY A 178 6.41 -7.38 22.98
N GLN A 179 7.58 -7.63 22.38
CA GLN A 179 8.12 -6.78 21.33
C GLN A 179 7.65 -7.28 19.95
N ALA A 180 7.26 -6.36 19.08
CA ALA A 180 7.01 -6.66 17.67
C ALA A 180 8.28 -7.18 16.98
N VAL A 181 8.13 -8.24 16.20
CA VAL A 181 9.19 -8.81 15.37
C VAL A 181 9.31 -7.96 14.10
N GLU A 182 10.50 -7.46 13.85
CA GLU A 182 10.81 -6.70 12.64
C GLU A 182 11.65 -7.53 11.66
N GLN A 183 11.66 -7.14 10.39
CA GLN A 183 12.45 -7.82 9.35
C GLN A 183 13.95 -7.93 9.71
N LYS A 184 14.51 -6.92 10.37
CA LYS A 184 15.91 -6.90 10.85
C LYS A 184 16.21 -7.92 11.96
N ASN A 185 15.19 -8.51 12.59
CA ASN A 185 15.36 -9.45 13.69
C ASN A 185 15.57 -10.89 13.22
N ILE A 186 15.18 -11.21 11.99
CA ILE A 186 15.11 -12.58 11.50
C ILE A 186 15.73 -12.71 10.11
N GLU A 187 16.15 -13.93 9.77
CA GLU A 187 16.58 -14.29 8.43
C GLU A 187 16.19 -15.73 8.11
N MET A 188 16.21 -16.10 6.83
CA MET A 188 16.06 -17.52 6.47
C MET A 188 17.27 -18.31 7.02
N PRO A 189 17.04 -19.47 7.67
CA PRO A 189 18.12 -20.32 8.12
C PRO A 189 18.96 -20.80 6.91
N PRO A 190 20.24 -21.12 7.10
CA PRO A 190 21.03 -21.72 6.05
C PRO A 190 20.42 -23.07 5.63
N VAL A 191 20.39 -23.35 4.33
CA VAL A 191 19.91 -24.63 3.79
C VAL A 191 20.99 -25.72 3.85
N VAL A 192 22.23 -25.31 4.09
CA VAL A 192 23.38 -26.16 4.40
C VAL A 192 24.03 -25.64 5.68
N ALA A 193 24.04 -26.45 6.74
CA ALA A 193 24.69 -26.09 8.00
C ALA A 193 26.16 -26.50 8.00
N LYS A 194 27.02 -25.68 8.63
CA LYS A 194 28.42 -26.02 8.88
C LYS A 194 28.53 -27.33 9.66
N GLY A 195 29.41 -28.21 9.18
CA GLY A 195 29.59 -29.56 9.72
C GLY A 195 28.56 -30.58 9.24
N GLY A 196 27.52 -30.13 8.52
CA GLY A 196 26.52 -31.01 7.91
C GLY A 196 27.10 -31.81 6.74
N PHE A 197 26.53 -32.98 6.51
CA PHE A 197 26.82 -33.76 5.32
C PHE A 197 26.11 -33.16 4.12
N VAL A 198 26.83 -33.02 3.00
CA VAL A 198 26.27 -32.50 1.75
C VAL A 198 26.55 -33.43 0.59
N LYS A 199 25.63 -33.49 -0.37
CA LYS A 199 25.85 -34.13 -1.66
C LYS A 199 26.52 -33.14 -2.61
N ILE A 200 27.78 -33.41 -2.92
CA ILE A 200 28.54 -32.69 -3.95
C ILE A 200 28.11 -33.27 -5.30
N VAL A 201 27.57 -32.41 -6.16
CA VAL A 201 27.22 -32.72 -7.54
C VAL A 201 28.19 -31.99 -8.45
N ALA A 202 28.65 -32.65 -9.51
CA ALA A 202 29.40 -31.99 -10.55
C ALA A 202 28.92 -32.45 -11.92
N ARG A 203 28.80 -31.49 -12.84
CA ARG A 203 28.34 -31.73 -14.20
C ARG A 203 29.40 -31.28 -15.18
N ARG A 204 29.71 -32.13 -16.16
CA ARG A 204 30.54 -31.76 -17.31
C ARG A 204 30.03 -32.48 -18.55
N GLY A 205 29.48 -31.72 -19.49
CA GLY A 205 28.79 -32.28 -20.66
C GLY A 205 27.64 -33.21 -20.24
N GLY A 206 27.67 -34.47 -20.66
CA GLY A 206 26.70 -35.49 -20.28
C GLY A 206 27.02 -36.29 -19.00
N MET A 207 28.14 -36.01 -18.32
CA MET A 207 28.53 -36.75 -17.11
C MET A 207 28.05 -36.04 -15.84
N LEU A 208 27.42 -36.82 -14.95
CA LEU A 208 27.01 -36.41 -13.60
C LEU A 208 27.83 -37.20 -12.57
N LEU A 209 28.69 -36.51 -11.83
CA LEU A 209 29.43 -37.07 -10.71
C LEU A 209 28.76 -36.66 -9.40
N THR A 210 28.66 -37.60 -8.46
CA THR A 210 28.15 -37.32 -7.12
C THR A 210 29.09 -37.86 -6.06
N ALA A 211 29.31 -37.09 -5.00
CA ALA A 211 30.13 -37.48 -3.86
C ALA A 211 29.53 -36.94 -2.56
N VAL A 212 29.88 -37.54 -1.44
CA VAL A 212 29.51 -37.04 -0.11
C VAL A 212 30.63 -36.14 0.40
N GLY A 213 30.25 -34.97 0.91
CA GLY A 213 31.13 -34.01 1.56
C GLY A 213 30.61 -33.56 2.91
N ILE A 214 31.44 -32.77 3.61
CA ILE A 214 31.10 -32.09 4.85
C ILE A 214 31.22 -30.59 4.58
N ALA A 215 30.15 -29.84 4.83
CA ALA A 215 30.18 -28.39 4.70
C ALA A 215 31.09 -27.78 5.78
N LEU A 216 32.00 -26.88 5.40
CA LEU A 216 32.89 -26.20 6.35
C LEU A 216 32.35 -24.82 6.76
N GLU A 217 31.33 -24.33 6.06
CA GLU A 217 30.68 -23.03 6.22
C GLU A 217 29.15 -23.21 6.11
N ASP A 218 28.39 -22.33 6.75
CA ASP A 218 26.94 -22.25 6.56
C ASP A 218 26.64 -21.66 5.17
N GLY A 219 25.63 -22.18 4.48
CA GLY A 219 25.26 -21.73 3.14
C GLY A 219 23.76 -21.59 2.96
N LYS A 220 23.33 -20.45 2.42
CA LYS A 220 21.98 -20.24 1.89
C LYS A 220 21.95 -20.66 0.42
N MET A 221 20.74 -20.80 -0.12
CA MET A 221 20.55 -21.13 -1.53
C MET A 221 21.33 -20.14 -2.42
N GLY A 222 22.17 -20.67 -3.31
CA GLY A 222 23.00 -19.91 -4.23
C GLY A 222 24.37 -19.47 -3.68
N ASP A 223 24.64 -19.60 -2.38
CA ASP A 223 25.93 -19.24 -1.79
C ASP A 223 27.04 -20.20 -2.25
N VAL A 224 28.26 -19.69 -2.44
CA VAL A 224 29.44 -20.52 -2.70
C VAL A 224 30.16 -20.77 -1.38
N ILE A 225 30.13 -22.01 -0.91
CA ILE A 225 30.69 -22.43 0.38
C ILE A 225 31.85 -23.40 0.22
N ARG A 226 32.73 -23.44 1.23
CA ARG A 226 33.79 -24.46 1.27
C ARG A 226 33.25 -25.80 1.77
N VAL A 227 33.54 -26.86 1.04
CA VAL A 227 33.12 -28.24 1.37
C VAL A 227 34.33 -29.17 1.33
N GLN A 228 34.46 -30.06 2.30
CA GLN A 228 35.47 -31.12 2.28
C GLN A 228 34.87 -32.41 1.73
N ASN A 229 35.46 -32.98 0.69
CA ASN A 229 35.06 -34.30 0.20
C ASN A 229 35.40 -35.36 1.25
N ASN A 230 34.43 -36.19 1.62
CA ASN A 230 34.62 -37.16 2.70
C ASN A 230 35.61 -38.29 2.34
N SER A 231 35.70 -38.66 1.06
CA SER A 231 36.59 -39.73 0.57
C SER A 231 38.02 -39.23 0.39
N SER A 232 38.20 -38.14 -0.37
CA SER A 232 39.54 -37.64 -0.71
C SER A 232 40.13 -36.66 0.30
N LYS A 233 39.33 -36.19 1.26
CA LYS A 233 39.66 -35.13 2.23
C LYS A 233 40.08 -33.80 1.61
N LYS A 234 39.91 -33.62 0.29
CA LYS A 234 40.19 -32.36 -0.42
C LYS A 234 39.06 -31.37 -0.17
N ASN A 235 39.43 -30.09 -0.02
CA ASN A 235 38.49 -28.99 0.08
C ASN A 235 38.17 -28.45 -1.32
N VAL A 236 36.90 -28.22 -1.59
CA VAL A 236 36.38 -27.66 -2.85
C VAL A 236 35.44 -26.50 -2.55
N MET A 237 35.38 -25.52 -3.45
CA MET A 237 34.34 -24.50 -3.42
C MET A 237 33.15 -25.02 -4.22
N ALA A 238 31.96 -24.96 -3.63
CA ALA A 238 30.74 -25.46 -4.25
C ALA A 238 29.58 -24.49 -4.00
N GLN A 239 28.73 -24.30 -4.99
CA GLN A 239 27.53 -23.49 -4.88
C GLN A 239 26.40 -24.31 -4.27
N VAL A 240 25.68 -23.76 -3.29
CA VAL A 240 24.50 -24.41 -2.69
C VAL A 240 23.34 -24.37 -3.67
N VAL A 241 22.85 -25.54 -4.06
CA VAL A 241 21.76 -25.68 -5.05
C VAL A 241 20.50 -26.30 -4.46
N GLY A 242 20.56 -26.75 -3.20
CA GLY A 242 19.42 -27.31 -2.48
C GLY A 242 19.75 -27.63 -1.03
N PRO A 243 18.75 -28.10 -0.26
CA PRO A 243 18.96 -28.63 1.08
C PRO A 243 20.01 -29.74 1.04
N ASP A 244 21.07 -29.60 1.83
CA ASP A 244 22.19 -30.54 1.89
C ASP A 244 22.81 -30.89 0.52
N GLN A 245 22.70 -30.00 -0.47
CA GLN A 245 23.19 -30.25 -1.84
C GLN A 245 23.97 -29.05 -2.38
N VAL A 246 25.15 -29.35 -2.92
CA VAL A 246 26.05 -28.35 -3.51
C VAL A 246 26.52 -28.79 -4.90
N GLU A 247 26.78 -27.85 -5.78
CA GLU A 247 27.27 -28.07 -7.14
C GLU A 247 28.65 -27.43 -7.34
N VAL A 248 29.55 -28.16 -7.99
CA VAL A 248 30.88 -27.67 -8.35
C VAL A 248 30.94 -27.51 -9.87
N GLU A 249 31.20 -26.30 -10.33
CA GLU A 249 31.59 -26.05 -11.72
C GLU A 249 33.09 -26.33 -11.90
N PHE A 250 33.44 -27.04 -12.98
CA PHE A 250 34.79 -27.44 -13.35
C PHE A 250 35.19 -26.85 -14.71
#